data_AF-A0AAN0R4V5-F1
#
_entry.id   AF-A0AAN0R4V5-F1
#
_cell.length_a   1.000
_cell.length_b   1.000
_cell.length_c   1.000
_cell.angle_alpha   90.00
_cell.angle_beta   90.00
_cell.angle_gamma   90.00
#
_symmetry.space_group_name_H-M   'P 1'
#
loop_
_entity.id
_entity.type
_entity.pdbx_description
1 polymer ?
#
loop_
_entity_poly.entity_id
_entity_poly.type
_entity_poly.pdbx_seq_one_letter_code
_entity_poly.pdbx_strand_id
1 'polypeptide(L)' 'MDKRTFIGMVEAGEPLIQQAVDAMREYHQAQDCGAPLEEVERLRLLAESLFQVVLDYQLRVVAKARGKDLPPLH' A
#
# COMPACT_ATOMS: atom_id res chain seq x y z
N MET A 1 -10.10 20.74 6.59
CA MET A 1 -10.61 19.91 5.48
C MET A 1 -12.03 19.49 5.81
N ASP A 2 -12.96 19.52 4.87
CA ASP A 2 -14.32 19.06 5.11
C ASP A 2 -14.42 17.52 5.04
N LYS A 3 -15.52 16.99 5.60
CA LYS A 3 -15.75 15.54 5.70
C LYS A 3 -15.83 14.84 4.35
N ARG A 4 -16.41 15.47 3.31
CA ARG A 4 -16.55 14.85 1.98
C ARG A 4 -15.20 14.74 1.31
N THR A 5 -14.36 15.76 1.41
CA THR A 5 -12.99 15.73 0.90
C THR A 5 -12.16 14.64 1.59
N PHE A 6 -12.29 14.47 2.92
CA PHE A 6 -11.59 13.39 3.62
C PHE A 6 -12.02 12.00 3.14
N ILE A 7 -13.33 11.77 3.02
CA ILE A 7 -13.86 10.48 2.54
C ILE A 7 -13.35 10.19 1.13
N GLY A 8 -13.42 11.15 0.20
CA GLY A 8 -12.91 10.96 -1.15
C GLY A 8 -11.40 10.68 -1.22
N MET A 9 -10.61 11.25 -0.30
CA MET A 9 -9.19 10.91 -0.17
C MET A 9 -8.96 9.51 0.40
N VAL A 10 -9.82 9.01 1.28
CA VAL A 10 -9.72 7.62 1.76
C VAL A 10 -10.07 6.64 0.64
N GLU A 11 -11.16 6.90 -0.09
CA GLU A 11 -11.60 6.10 -1.24
C GLU A 11 -10.55 6.06 -2.35
N ALA A 12 -9.87 7.18 -2.62
CA ALA A 12 -8.79 7.22 -3.60
C ALA A 12 -7.56 6.36 -3.23
N GLY A 13 -7.45 5.93 -1.97
CA GLY A 13 -6.40 4.99 -1.52
C GLY A 13 -6.75 3.51 -1.73
N GLU A 14 -8.01 3.18 -2.00
CA GLU A 14 -8.49 1.79 -2.17
C GLU A 14 -7.73 1.02 -3.26
N PRO A 15 -7.40 1.60 -4.43
CA PRO A 15 -6.60 0.90 -5.43
C PRO A 15 -5.18 0.54 -4.97
N LEU A 16 -4.57 1.32 -4.07
CA LEU A 16 -3.25 1.02 -3.52
C LEU A 16 -3.33 -0.17 -2.55
N ILE A 17 -4.40 -0.22 -1.74
CA ILE A 17 -4.67 -1.33 -0.83
C ILE A 17 -4.90 -2.61 -1.63
N GLN A 18 -5.70 -2.54 -2.70
CA GLN A 18 -5.97 -3.69 -3.56
C GLN A 18 -4.69 -4.25 -4.17
N GLN A 19 -3.81 -3.38 -4.71
CA GLN A 19 -2.51 -3.81 -5.25
C GLN A 19 -1.62 -4.50 -4.22
N ALA A 20 -1.53 -3.95 -3.00
CA ALA A 20 -0.74 -4.58 -1.93
C ALA A 20 -1.32 -5.94 -1.50
N VAL A 21 -2.64 -6.06 -1.45
CA VAL A 21 -3.34 -7.32 -1.13
C VAL A 21 -3.14 -8.36 -2.22
N ASP A 22 -3.20 -7.97 -3.49
CA ASP A 22 -2.98 -8.89 -4.60
C ASP A 22 -1.54 -9.39 -4.63
N ALA A 23 -0.55 -8.50 -4.42
CA ALA A 23 0.86 -8.91 -4.33
C ALA A 23 1.13 -9.86 -3.15
N MET A 24 0.48 -9.65 -1.98
CA MET A 24 0.55 -10.61 -0.89
C MET A 24 -0.05 -11.97 -1.27
N ARG A 25 -1.17 -11.97 -1.98
CA ARG A 25 -1.82 -13.21 -2.41
C ARG A 25 -0.90 -14.00 -3.33
N GLU A 26 -0.27 -13.32 -4.29
CA GLU A 26 0.71 -13.93 -5.20
C GLU A 26 1.91 -14.50 -4.44
N TYR A 27 2.46 -13.74 -3.48
CA TYR A 27 3.54 -14.21 -2.62
C TYR A 27 3.16 -15.50 -1.85
N HIS A 28 2.02 -15.52 -1.16
CA HIS A 28 1.58 -16.71 -0.43
C HIS A 28 1.30 -17.88 -1.37
N GLN A 29 0.69 -17.63 -2.52
CA GLN A 29 0.45 -18.68 -3.51
C GLN A 29 1.76 -19.28 -4.03
N ALA A 30 2.80 -18.46 -4.26
CA ALA A 30 4.11 -18.94 -4.65
C ALA A 30 4.76 -19.81 -3.56
N GLN A 31 4.59 -19.44 -2.28
CA GLN A 31 5.05 -20.26 -1.15
C GLN A 31 4.32 -21.60 -1.08
N ASP A 32 2.99 -21.58 -1.17
CA ASP A 32 2.14 -22.78 -1.07
C ASP A 32 2.40 -23.76 -2.23
N CYS A 33 2.70 -23.24 -3.43
CA CYS A 33 3.05 -24.04 -4.59
C CYS A 33 4.51 -24.54 -4.59
N GLY A 34 5.32 -24.15 -3.62
CA GLY A 34 6.74 -24.50 -3.58
C GLY A 34 7.54 -23.89 -4.74
N ALA A 35 7.20 -22.66 -5.15
CA ALA A 35 7.92 -21.94 -6.19
C ALA A 35 9.41 -21.73 -5.82
N PRO A 36 10.29 -21.44 -6.80
CA PRO A 36 11.69 -21.16 -6.53
C PRO A 36 11.88 -20.03 -5.51
N LEU A 37 12.89 -20.17 -4.64
CA LEU A 37 13.15 -19.20 -3.57
C LEU A 37 13.36 -17.77 -4.10
N GLU A 38 14.00 -17.63 -5.26
CA GLU A 38 14.21 -16.33 -5.91
C GLU A 38 12.87 -15.66 -6.30
N GLU A 39 11.91 -16.44 -6.78
CA GLU A 39 10.59 -15.94 -7.17
C GLU A 39 9.77 -15.54 -5.94
N VAL A 40 9.79 -16.36 -4.88
CA VAL A 40 9.15 -16.07 -3.60
C VAL A 40 9.72 -14.79 -2.98
N GLU A 41 11.04 -14.64 -2.99
CA GLU A 41 11.70 -13.44 -2.43
C GLU A 41 11.38 -12.18 -3.26
N ARG A 42 11.34 -12.29 -4.59
CA ARG A 42 10.93 -11.19 -5.46
C ARG A 42 9.50 -10.74 -5.15
N LEU A 43 8.56 -11.68 -4.99
CA LEU A 43 7.17 -11.39 -4.65
C LEU A 43 7.05 -10.80 -3.24
N ARG A 44 7.85 -11.27 -2.28
CA ARG A 44 7.93 -10.68 -0.94
C ARG A 44 8.31 -9.21 -0.98
N LEU A 45 9.41 -8.89 -1.69
CA LEU A 45 9.89 -7.51 -1.83
C LEU A 45 8.87 -6.60 -2.52
N LEU A 46 8.18 -7.12 -3.53
CA LEU A 46 7.10 -6.39 -4.21
C LEU A 46 5.94 -6.09 -3.25
N ALA A 47 5.45 -7.10 -2.53
CA ALA A 47 4.37 -6.93 -1.57
C ALA A 47 4.75 -5.95 -0.46
N GLU A 48 5.96 -6.06 0.09
CA GLU A 48 6.47 -5.14 1.12
C GLU A 48 6.57 -3.69 0.61
N SER A 49 7.08 -3.50 -0.62
CA SER A 49 7.16 -2.18 -1.25
C SER A 49 5.78 -1.56 -1.44
N LEU A 50 4.80 -2.33 -1.94
CA LEU A 50 3.43 -1.84 -2.13
C LEU A 50 2.75 -1.48 -0.81
N PHE A 51 3.04 -2.20 0.28
CA PHE A 51 2.57 -1.82 1.61
C PHE A 51 3.15 -0.50 2.10
N GLN A 52 4.43 -0.22 1.84
CA GLN A 52 5.01 1.07 2.20
C GLN A 52 4.28 2.20 1.49
N VAL A 53 3.97 2.04 0.20
CA VAL A 53 3.19 3.02 -0.57
C VAL A 53 1.79 3.26 0.05
N VAL A 54 1.11 2.20 0.49
CA VAL A 54 -0.18 2.31 1.18
C VAL A 54 -0.06 3.11 2.48
N LEU A 55 0.95 2.78 3.31
CA LEU A 55 1.17 3.45 4.59
C LEU A 55 1.50 4.94 4.38
N ASP A 56 2.38 5.24 3.44
CA ASP A 56 2.77 6.61 3.11
C ASP A 56 1.57 7.44 2.64
N TYR A 57 0.73 6.86 1.79
CA TYR A 57 -0.50 7.50 1.35
C TYR A 57 -1.44 7.79 2.53
N GLN A 58 -1.73 6.78 3.35
CA GLN A 58 -2.63 6.94 4.50
C GLN A 58 -2.11 7.97 5.50
N LEU A 59 -0.80 8.00 5.76
CA LEU A 59 -0.17 9.00 6.61
C LEU A 59 -0.36 10.41 6.05
N ARG A 60 -0.23 10.62 4.72
CA ARG A 60 -0.50 11.90 4.06
C ARG A 60 -1.97 12.31 4.17
N VAL A 61 -2.89 11.38 3.95
CA VAL A 61 -4.33 11.64 4.09
C VAL A 61 -4.64 12.12 5.50
N VAL A 62 -4.11 11.43 6.53
CA VAL A 62 -4.29 11.79 7.93
C VAL A 62 -3.58 13.11 8.28
N ALA A 63 -2.37 13.35 7.78
CA ALA A 63 -1.64 14.59 8.02
C ALA A 63 -2.40 15.79 7.44
N LYS A 64 -2.85 15.69 6.18
CA LYS A 64 -3.67 16.72 5.54
C LYS A 64 -4.99 16.94 6.27
N ALA A 65 -5.62 15.88 6.79
CA ALA A 65 -6.81 16.01 7.62
C ALA A 65 -6.55 16.78 8.93
N ARG A 66 -5.35 16.65 9.49
CA ARG A 66 -4.90 17.31 10.71
C ARG A 66 -4.26 18.69 10.46
N GLY A 67 -4.19 19.16 9.21
CA GLY A 67 -3.52 20.41 8.86
C GLY A 67 -2.00 20.37 9.00
N LYS A 68 -1.39 19.19 8.86
CA LYS A 68 0.06 18.99 8.86
C LYS A 68 0.53 18.64 7.45
N ASP A 69 1.59 19.29 6.98
CA ASP A 69 2.25 18.92 5.73
C ASP A 69 3.35 17.89 6.00
N LEU A 70 3.38 16.81 5.20
CA LEU A 70 4.45 15.81 5.20
C LEU A 70 5.37 16.06 3.99
N PRO A 71 6.70 15.85 4.11
CA PRO A 71 7.64 16.00 3.00
C PRO A 71 7.28 15.06 1.82
N PRO A 72 7.71 15.33 0.57
CA PRO A 72 7.44 14.47 -0.59
C PRO A 72 8.04 13.05 -0.45
N LEU A 73 7.47 12.07 -1.16
CA LEU A 73 8.05 10.72 -1.25
C LEU A 73 9.27 10.78 -2.17
N HIS A 74 10.30 10.00 -1.82
CA HIS A 74 11.54 9.86 -2.61
C HIS A 74 11.33 8.97 -3.83
#